data_AF-X1C5N8-F1
#
_entry.id   AF-X1C5N8-F1
#
_cell.length_a   1.000
_cell.length_b   1.000
_cell.length_c   1.000
_cell.angle_alpha   90.00
_cell.angle_beta   90.00
_cell.angle_gamma   90.00
#
_symmetry.space_group_name_H-M   'P 1'
#
loop_
_entity.id
_entity.type
_entity.pdbx_description
1 polymer ?
#
loop_
_entity_poly.entity_id
_entity_poly.type
_entity_poly.pdbx_seq_one_letter_code
_entity_poly.pdbx_strand_id
1 'polypeptide(L)'
;AFLRAVDRGVTSRVIMGKNRRSSKMQNLRTMLSVTFMNTLINFASKTVDLNDVVRFADIPYTLCVVDGHRSIIDFSDTLNDSFIAALSVDDRDVGEKLTKFYEKLWKAGESQSTLKVLDLLKSS
;
A
#
# COMPACT_ATOMS: atom_id res chain seq x y z
N ALA A 1 -3.26 -12.38 0.70
CA ALA A 1 -1.83 -12.69 0.88
C ALA A 1 -1.20 -11.77 1.93
N PHE A 2 -1.35 -10.46 1.76
CA PHE A 2 -0.87 -9.43 2.70
C PHE A 2 -1.24 -9.67 4.17
N LEU A 3 -2.53 -9.82 4.50
CA LEU A 3 -2.96 -10.11 5.88
C LEU A 3 -2.33 -11.38 6.47
N ARG A 4 -2.20 -12.44 5.67
CA ARG A 4 -1.53 -13.68 6.10
C ARG A 4 -0.04 -13.49 6.34
N ALA A 5 0.61 -12.56 5.64
CA ALA A 5 2.02 -12.22 5.89
C ALA A 5 2.16 -11.50 7.25
N VAL A 6 1.24 -10.59 7.54
CA VAL A 6 1.16 -9.88 8.83
C VAL A 6 0.89 -10.86 9.97
N ASP A 7 -0.05 -11.81 9.79
CA ASP A 7 -0.32 -12.89 10.76
C ASP A 7 0.93 -13.72 11.09
N ARG A 8 1.87 -13.80 10.14
CA ARG A 8 3.13 -14.55 10.28
C ARG A 8 4.30 -13.68 10.76
N GLY A 9 4.04 -12.43 11.17
CA GLY A 9 5.08 -11.51 11.65
C GLY A 9 5.93 -10.88 10.55
N VAL A 10 5.53 -10.96 9.28
CA VAL A 10 6.25 -10.34 8.16
C VAL A 10 5.99 -8.83 8.17
N THR A 11 7.07 -8.04 8.21
CA THR A 11 6.99 -6.58 8.07
C THR A 11 6.34 -6.22 6.75
N SER A 12 5.20 -5.55 6.83
CA SER A 12 4.33 -5.30 5.69
C SER A 12 3.99 -3.83 5.65
N ARG A 13 4.40 -3.13 4.58
CA ARG A 13 4.20 -1.68 4.40
C ARG A 13 3.55 -1.39 3.05
N VAL A 14 2.66 -0.41 3.00
CA VAL A 14 1.87 -0.05 1.82
C VAL A 14 1.95 1.44 1.57
N ILE A 15 2.23 1.79 0.31
CA ILE A 15 2.10 3.16 -0.18
C ILE A 15 0.89 3.20 -1.09
N MET A 16 -0.04 4.10 -0.79
CA MET A 16 -1.22 4.34 -1.62
C MET A 16 -1.00 5.57 -2.47
N GLY A 17 -1.41 5.48 -3.73
CA GLY A 17 -1.35 6.59 -4.67
C GLY A 17 -2.22 7.75 -4.22
N LYS A 18 -1.65 8.95 -4.17
CA LYS A 18 -2.40 10.20 -4.13
C LYS A 18 -3.03 10.40 -5.51
N ASN A 19 -4.27 9.95 -5.67
CA ASN A 19 -4.93 10.00 -6.97
C ASN A 19 -5.15 11.46 -7.42
N ARG A 20 -4.47 11.88 -8.50
CA ARG A 20 -4.70 13.18 -9.15
C ARG A 20 -5.99 13.22 -9.99
N ARG A 21 -6.68 12.08 -10.21
CA ARG A 21 -7.84 12.00 -11.13
C ARG A 21 -9.03 11.14 -10.70
N SER A 22 -8.95 10.32 -9.66
CA SER A 22 -10.15 9.62 -9.19
C SER A 22 -11.05 10.60 -8.44
N SER A 23 -12.35 10.59 -8.72
CA SER A 23 -13.30 11.41 -7.95
C SER A 23 -13.13 11.07 -6.47
N LYS A 24 -13.19 12.08 -5.59
CA LYS A 24 -13.09 11.90 -4.13
C LYS A 24 -13.95 10.73 -3.63
N MET A 25 -15.08 10.48 -4.31
CA MET A 25 -16.01 9.37 -4.09
C MET A 25 -15.41 7.98 -4.32
N GLN A 26 -14.59 7.78 -5.37
CA GLN A 26 -13.96 6.50 -5.67
C GLN A 26 -12.90 6.16 -4.61
N ASN A 27 -12.11 7.16 -4.19
CA ASN A 27 -11.12 6.99 -3.12
C ASN A 27 -11.81 6.68 -1.80
N LEU A 28 -12.87 7.41 -1.49
CA LEU A 28 -13.70 7.15 -0.32
C LEU A 28 -14.31 5.75 -0.39
N ARG A 29 -14.77 5.28 -1.56
CA ARG A 29 -15.33 3.92 -1.73
C ARG A 29 -14.28 2.83 -1.56
N THR A 30 -13.05 3.03 -2.03
CA THR A 30 -11.94 2.10 -1.81
C THR A 30 -11.52 2.09 -0.34
N MET A 31 -11.42 3.25 0.29
CA MET A 31 -11.13 3.42 1.72
C MET A 31 -12.24 2.86 2.62
N LEU A 32 -13.50 2.97 2.21
CA LEU A 32 -14.65 2.40 2.91
C LEU A 32 -14.97 0.97 2.45
N SER A 33 -14.17 0.39 1.55
CA SER A 33 -14.42 -0.98 1.13
C SER A 33 -14.23 -1.88 2.35
N VAL A 34 -15.16 -2.81 2.54
CA VAL A 34 -15.17 -3.72 3.69
C VAL A 34 -13.85 -4.47 3.80
N THR A 35 -13.24 -4.84 2.66
CA THR A 35 -11.94 -5.49 2.61
C THR A 35 -10.81 -4.61 3.13
N PHE A 36 -10.80 -3.33 2.75
CA PHE A 36 -9.80 -2.37 3.20
C PHE A 36 -9.96 -2.01 4.67
N MET A 37 -11.19 -1.74 5.10
CA MET A 37 -11.51 -1.44 6.50
C MET A 37 -11.21 -2.64 7.40
N ASN A 38 -11.59 -3.86 7.01
CA ASN A 38 -11.23 -5.06 7.77
C ASN A 38 -9.71 -5.26 7.82
N THR A 39 -9.00 -4.93 6.74
CA THR A 39 -7.54 -4.97 6.72
C THR A 39 -6.97 -3.99 7.73
N LEU A 40 -7.39 -2.72 7.68
CA LEU A 40 -6.95 -1.68 8.61
C LEU A 40 -7.33 -1.97 10.06
N ILE A 41 -8.54 -2.48 10.33
CA ILE A 41 -8.98 -2.88 11.67
C ILE A 41 -8.11 -4.03 12.19
N ASN A 42 -7.79 -5.02 11.36
CA ASN A 42 -6.89 -6.12 11.72
C ASN A 42 -5.45 -5.66 11.96
N PHE A 43 -4.99 -4.61 11.28
CA PHE A 43 -3.70 -3.97 11.59
C PHE A 43 -3.75 -3.23 12.90
N ALA A 44 -4.80 -2.44 13.07
CA ALA A 44 -5.01 -1.61 14.25
C ALA A 44 -5.09 -2.49 15.50
N SER A 45 -5.84 -3.60 15.48
CA SER A 45 -6.02 -4.51 16.61
C SER A 45 -4.76 -5.25 17.05
N LYS A 46 -3.72 -5.27 16.23
CA LYS A 46 -2.43 -5.94 16.51
C LYS A 46 -1.35 -5.00 17.03
N THR A 47 -1.75 -3.89 17.67
CA THR A 47 -0.84 -2.87 18.25
C THR A 47 0.18 -2.28 17.26
N VAL A 48 -0.10 -2.34 15.95
CA VAL A 48 0.73 -1.68 14.95
C VAL A 48 0.19 -0.26 14.76
N ASP A 49 1.07 0.74 14.86
CA ASP A 49 0.73 2.11 14.50
C ASP A 49 0.47 2.13 12.98
N LEU A 50 -0.72 2.59 12.59
CA LEU A 50 -1.10 2.67 11.19
C LEU A 50 -0.17 3.61 10.39
N ASN A 51 0.48 4.56 11.06
CA ASN A 51 1.50 5.44 10.47
C ASN A 51 2.76 4.68 10.05
N ASP A 52 3.02 3.51 10.62
CA ASP A 52 4.16 2.64 10.27
C ASP A 52 3.82 1.62 9.18
N VAL A 53 2.54 1.50 8.82
CA VAL A 53 2.04 0.53 7.83
C VAL A 53 1.61 1.20 6.54
N VAL A 54 0.98 2.38 6.63
CA VAL A 54 0.36 3.04 5.47
C VAL A 54 0.90 4.45 5.27
N ARG A 55 1.33 4.72 4.04
CA ARG A 55 1.73 6.06 3.57
C ARG A 55 0.99 6.42 2.29
N PHE A 56 0.88 7.72 2.03
CA PHE A 56 0.29 8.23 0.79
C PHE A 56 1.32 9.06 0.03
N ALA A 57 1.54 8.72 -1.24
CA ALA A 57 2.50 9.41 -2.11
C ALA A 57 2.01 9.45 -3.56
N ASP A 58 2.54 10.37 -4.36
CA ASP A 58 2.38 10.31 -5.82
C ASP A 58 3.22 9.12 -6.33
N ILE A 59 2.56 8.07 -6.81
CA ILE A 59 3.22 6.86 -7.33
C ILE A 59 3.11 6.79 -8.86
N PRO A 60 4.22 6.52 -9.57
CA PRO A 60 4.21 6.47 -11.03
C PRO A 60 3.64 5.17 -11.62
N TYR A 61 3.67 4.08 -10.84
CA TYR A 61 3.16 2.75 -11.21
C TYR A 61 2.95 1.90 -9.97
N THR A 62 2.15 0.84 -10.10
CA THR A 62 1.86 -0.11 -9.03
C THR A 62 2.96 -1.17 -8.97
N LEU A 63 3.57 -1.36 -7.80
CA LEU A 63 4.61 -2.36 -7.60
C LEU A 63 4.50 -3.04 -6.22
N CYS A 64 5.04 -4.25 -6.13
CA CYS A 64 5.23 -5.01 -4.91
C CYS A 64 6.65 -5.59 -4.91
N VAL A 65 7.34 -5.53 -3.77
CA VAL A 65 8.63 -6.20 -3.57
C VAL A 65 8.55 -7.07 -2.32
N VAL A 66 8.99 -8.31 -2.44
CA VAL A 66 9.02 -9.32 -1.37
C VAL A 66 10.48 -9.70 -1.14
N ASP A 67 10.92 -9.58 0.12
CA ASP A 67 12.25 -9.98 0.59
C ASP A 67 13.43 -9.42 -0.25
N GLY A 68 13.21 -8.26 -0.87
CA GLY A 68 14.22 -7.54 -1.65
C GLY A 68 14.68 -8.20 -2.97
N HIS A 69 14.04 -9.28 -3.42
CA HIS A 69 14.45 -9.99 -4.64
C HIS A 69 13.29 -10.31 -5.59
N ARG A 70 12.12 -10.69 -5.04
CA ARG A 70 10.95 -10.95 -5.87
C ARG A 70 10.10 -9.71 -6.00
N SER A 71 9.88 -9.28 -7.22
CA SER A 71 9.13 -8.06 -7.52
C SER A 71 8.00 -8.33 -8.49
N ILE A 72 6.87 -7.63 -8.31
CA ILE A 72 5.76 -7.63 -9.24
C ILE A 72 5.51 -6.17 -9.63
N ILE A 73 5.45 -5.90 -10.93
CA ILE A 73 5.11 -4.58 -11.47
C ILE A 73 3.84 -4.74 -12.30
N ASP A 74 2.84 -3.92 -11.99
CA ASP A 74 1.57 -3.89 -12.69
C ASP A 74 1.55 -2.74 -13.71
N PHE A 75 1.16 -3.07 -14.93
CA PHE A 75 0.91 -2.16 -16.02
C PHE A 75 -0.60 -2.06 -16.22
N SER A 76 -1.13 -0.89 -15.89
CA SER A 76 -2.54 -0.55 -16.06
C SER A 76 -2.72 0.44 -17.21
N ASP A 77 -3.86 0.38 -17.88
CA ASP A 77 -4.27 1.31 -18.92
C ASP A 77 -4.57 2.68 -18.30
N THR A 78 -3.75 3.66 -18.63
CA THR A 78 -3.88 5.04 -18.11
C THR A 78 -5.16 5.76 -18.55
N LEU A 79 -5.91 5.22 -19.54
CA LEU A 79 -7.13 5.83 -20.06
C LEU A 79 -8.39 5.39 -19.30
N ASN A 80 -8.43 4.15 -18.81
CA ASN A 80 -9.61 3.56 -18.18
C ASN A 80 -9.31 2.81 -16.86
N ASP A 81 -8.08 2.91 -16.35
CA ASP A 81 -7.58 2.24 -15.15
C ASP A 81 -7.77 0.71 -15.16
N SER A 82 -7.84 0.08 -16.34
CA SER A 82 -7.96 -1.37 -16.47
C SER A 82 -6.60 -2.06 -16.39
N PHE A 83 -6.58 -3.26 -15.81
CA PHE A 83 -5.38 -4.10 -15.78
C PHE A 83 -5.00 -4.54 -17.19
N ILE A 84 -3.76 -4.29 -17.62
CA ILE A 84 -3.23 -4.80 -18.89
C ILE A 84 -2.41 -6.06 -18.64
N ALA A 85 -1.36 -5.94 -17.83
CA ALA A 85 -0.41 -7.02 -17.59
C ALA A 85 0.35 -6.81 -16.28
N ALA A 86 0.91 -7.89 -15.73
CA ALA A 86 1.85 -7.84 -14.63
C ALA A 86 3.12 -8.61 -14.98
N LEU A 87 4.27 -8.03 -14.63
CA LEU A 87 5.56 -8.69 -14.73
C LEU A 87 6.02 -9.16 -13.35
N SER A 88 6.26 -10.46 -13.21
CA SER A 88 6.96 -11.02 -12.05
C SER A 88 8.44 -11.15 -12.38
N VAL A 89 9.28 -10.48 -11.59
CA VAL A 89 10.73 -10.53 -11.72
C VAL A 89 11.29 -11.17 -10.45
N ASP A 90 12.10 -12.21 -10.63
CA ASP A 90 12.87 -12.84 -9.55
C ASP A 90 14.35 -12.64 -9.85
N ASP A 91 14.82 -11.42 -9.57
CA ASP A 91 16.18 -10.98 -9.83
C ASP A 91 16.61 -10.06 -8.69
N ARG A 92 17.76 -10.37 -8.09
CA ARG A 92 18.23 -9.68 -6.90
C ARG A 92 18.59 -8.22 -7.17
N ASP A 93 19.20 -7.92 -8.31
CA ASP A 93 19.63 -6.56 -8.65
C ASP A 93 18.43 -5.66 -8.94
N VAL A 94 17.43 -6.20 -9.66
CA VAL A 94 16.16 -5.51 -9.90
C VAL A 94 15.40 -5.32 -8.59
N GLY A 95 15.28 -6.37 -7.78
CA GLY A 95 14.64 -6.32 -6.47
C GLY A 95 15.24 -5.26 -5.56
N GLU A 96 16.57 -5.21 -5.43
CA GLU A 96 17.27 -4.22 -4.60
C GLU A 96 17.02 -2.79 -5.10
N LYS A 97 17.06 -2.57 -6.42
CA LYS A 97 16.77 -1.24 -7.02
C LYS A 97 15.33 -0.80 -6.74
N LEU A 98 14.36 -1.71 -6.88
CA LEU A 98 12.96 -1.43 -6.60
C LEU A 98 12.71 -1.20 -5.11
N THR A 99 13.37 -1.95 -4.22
CA THR A 99 13.33 -1.71 -2.77
C THR A 99 13.89 -0.33 -2.42
N LYS A 100 15.06 0.06 -2.97
CA LYS A 100 15.63 1.39 -2.76
C LYS A 100 14.70 2.50 -3.25
N PHE A 101 14.03 2.30 -4.39
CA PHE A 101 13.03 3.23 -4.89
C PHE A 101 11.82 3.31 -3.97
N TYR A 102 11.31 2.16 -3.52
CA TYR A 102 10.23 2.08 -2.54
C TYR A 102 10.55 2.86 -1.25
N GLU A 103 11.76 2.70 -0.68
CA GLU A 103 12.15 3.44 0.53
C GLU A 103 12.18 4.96 0.32
N LYS A 104 12.55 5.42 -0.88
CA LYS A 104 12.49 6.85 -1.22
C LYS A 104 11.04 7.35 -1.21
N LEU A 105 10.13 6.59 -1.83
CA LEU A 105 8.70 6.91 -1.80
C LEU A 105 8.13 6.87 -0.39
N TRP A 106 8.54 5.90 0.42
CA TRP A 106 8.09 5.76 1.80
C TRP A 106 8.46 6.98 2.65
N LYS A 107 9.72 7.44 2.54
CA LYS A 107 10.21 8.63 3.25
C LYS A 107 9.55 9.93 2.78
N ALA A 108 9.20 10.01 1.50
CA ALA A 108 8.48 11.16 0.93
C ALA A 108 6.97 11.13 1.18
N GLY A 109 6.42 9.96 1.53
CA GLY A 109 5.00 9.76 1.73
C GLY A 109 4.47 10.36 3.02
N GLU A 110 3.27 10.93 2.95
CA GLU A 110 2.59 11.49 4.10
C GLU A 110 1.79 10.41 4.84
N SER A 111 1.79 10.47 6.16
CA SER A 111 0.80 9.79 7.00
C SER A 111 -0.49 10.62 6.99
N GLN A 112 -1.61 10.09 6.52
CA GLN A 112 -2.86 10.85 6.51
C GLN A 112 -3.52 10.96 7.89
N SER A 113 -4.13 12.12 8.14
CA SER A 113 -4.96 12.40 9.32
C SER A 113 -6.20 11.50 9.44
N THR A 114 -6.67 10.91 8.35
CA THR A 114 -7.76 9.91 8.35
C THR A 114 -7.39 8.62 9.08
N LEU A 115 -6.10 8.25 9.11
CA LEU A 115 -5.62 7.15 9.96
C LEU A 115 -5.75 7.51 11.45
N LYS A 116 -5.61 8.79 11.82
CA LYS A 116 -5.84 9.26 13.19
C LYS A 116 -7.30 9.11 13.62
N VAL A 117 -8.27 9.21 12.70
CA VAL A 117 -9.69 8.96 13.00
C VAL A 117 -9.94 7.48 13.31
N LEU A 118 -9.22 6.57 12.65
CA LEU A 118 -9.27 5.13 12.96
C LEU A 118 -8.58 4.81 14.29
N ASP A 119 -7.49 5.50 14.61
CA ASP A 119 -6.88 5.40 15.94
C ASP A 119 -7.81 5.91 17.05
N LEU A 120 -8.63 6.95 16.79
CA LEU A 120 -9.65 7.40 17.73
C LEU A 120 -10.76 6.34 17.94
N LEU A 121 -11.12 5.58 16.90
CA LEU A 121 -12.09 4.48 17.00
C LEU A 121 -11.58 3.27 17.78
N LYS A 122 -10.25 3.11 17.98
CA LYS A 122 -9.70 2.10 18.91
C LYS A 122 -9.92 2.45 20.38
N SER A 123 -10.11 3.74 20.69
CA SER A 123 -10.15 4.25 22.06
C SER A 123 -11.56 4.34 22.66
N SER A 124 -12.59 3.96 21.88
CA SER A 124 -13.99 3.87 22.30
C SER A 124 -14.46 2.43 22.36
#